data_AF-A0A9X9A963-F1
#
_entry.id   AF-A0A9X9A963-F1
#
_cell.length_a   1.000
_cell.length_b   1.000
_cell.length_c   1.000
_cell.angle_alpha   90.00
_cell.angle_beta   90.00
_cell.angle_gamma   90.00
#
_symmetry.space_group_name_H-M   'P 1'
#
loop_
_entity.id
_entity.type
_entity.pdbx_description
1 polymer ?
#
loop_
_entity_poly.entity_id
_entity_poly.type
_entity_poly.pdbx_seq_one_letter_code
_entity_poly.pdbx_strand_id
1 'polypeptide(L)'
;SLLWNLGDLGIGSMAWLNLIAILLLSKTALKVLKDYETQKKEGKDPVFNPKNVGIEGLTFWEERSKEVERKSSREKVIVDDNLKL
;
A
#
# COMPACT_ATOMS: atom_id res chain seq x y z
N SER A 1 -12.50 44.86 8.26
CA SER A 1 -12.48 43.87 7.17
C SER A 1 -11.16 43.10 7.08
N LEU A 2 -10.00 43.69 7.40
CA LEU A 2 -8.67 43.04 7.35
C LEU A 2 -8.53 41.73 8.14
N LEU A 3 -9.14 41.62 9.33
CA LEU A 3 -9.03 40.43 10.18
C LEU A 3 -9.65 39.18 9.53
N TRP A 4 -10.73 39.37 8.77
CA TRP A 4 -11.42 38.29 8.07
C TRP A 4 -10.60 37.79 6.88
N ASN A 5 -9.99 38.70 6.11
CA ASN A 5 -9.15 38.33 4.97
C ASN A 5 -7.84 37.61 5.38
N LEU A 6 -7.29 37.92 6.55
CA LEU A 6 -6.11 37.23 7.08
C LEU A 6 -6.43 35.80 7.52
N GLY A 7 -7.64 35.59 8.06
CA GLY A 7 -8.16 34.26 8.41
C GLY A 7 -8.33 33.37 7.18
N ASP A 8 -8.92 33.89 6.11
CA ASP A 8 -9.11 33.14 4.86
C ASP A 8 -7.79 32.74 4.20
N LEU A 9 -6.76 33.60 4.29
CA LEU A 9 -5.40 33.28 3.83
C LEU A 9 -4.77 32.15 4.66
N GLY A 10 -4.99 32.12 5.98
CA GLY A 10 -4.54 31.05 6.86
C GLY A 10 -5.17 29.70 6.50
N ILE A 11 -6.49 29.67 6.29
CA ILE A 11 -7.22 28.45 5.91
C ILE A 11 -6.79 27.96 4.52
N GLY A 12 -6.65 28.89 3.57
CA GLY A 12 -6.13 28.58 2.23
C GLY A 12 -4.73 27.99 2.25
N SER A 13 -3.83 28.52 3.10
CA SER A 13 -2.47 27.99 3.24
C SER A 13 -2.43 26.55 3.77
N MET A 14 -3.30 26.22 4.73
CA MET A 14 -3.38 24.87 5.30
C MET A 14 -3.90 23.85 4.29
N ALA A 15 -4.93 24.23 3.52
CA ALA A 15 -5.43 23.42 2.42
C ALA A 15 -4.38 23.24 1.32
N TRP A 16 -3.60 24.28 1.01
CA TRP A 16 -2.56 24.24 -0.01
C TRP A 16 -1.41 23.30 0.37
N LEU A 17 -0.94 23.34 1.63
CA LEU A 17 0.06 22.40 2.13
C LEU A 17 -0.44 20.95 2.08
N ASN A 18 -1.69 20.71 2.46
CA ASN A 18 -2.30 19.38 2.39
C ASN A 18 -2.42 18.90 0.93
N LEU A 19 -2.77 19.79 0.00
CA LEU A 19 -2.86 19.48 -1.42
C LEU A 19 -1.48 19.07 -1.98
N ILE A 20 -0.42 19.82 -1.65
CA ILE A 20 0.95 19.48 -2.06
C ILE A 20 1.36 18.11 -1.48
N ALA A 21 1.05 17.83 -0.21
CA ALA A 21 1.35 16.54 0.40
C ALA A 21 0.67 15.38 -0.35
N ILE A 22 -0.61 15.53 -0.70
CA ILE A 22 -1.34 14.53 -1.48
C ILE A 22 -0.69 14.33 -2.86
N LEU A 23 -0.29 15.42 -3.54
CA LEU A 23 0.36 15.35 -4.85
C LEU A 23 1.72 14.62 -4.80
N LEU A 24 2.51 14.85 -3.76
CA LEU A 24 3.78 14.13 -3.55
C LEU A 24 3.53 12.64 -3.27
N LEU A 25 2.52 12.31 -2.45
CA LEU A 25 2.15 10.94 -2.12
C LEU A 25 1.49 10.19 -3.28
N SER A 26 0.85 10.91 -4.21
CA SER A 26 0.08 10.34 -5.33
C SER A 26 0.93 9.42 -6.20
N LYS A 27 2.20 9.76 -6.46
CA LYS A 27 3.10 8.90 -7.25
C LYS A 27 3.30 7.52 -6.61
N THR A 28 3.53 7.48 -5.31
CA THR A 28 3.73 6.22 -4.57
C THR A 28 2.40 5.49 -4.40
N ALA A 29 1.33 6.20 -4.06
CA ALA A 29 -0.01 5.64 -3.91
C ALA A 29 -0.49 4.95 -5.20
N LEU A 30 -0.27 5.56 -6.37
CA LEU A 30 -0.63 4.96 -7.66
C LEU A 30 0.18 3.71 -7.98
N LYS A 31 1.47 3.65 -7.60
CA LYS A 31 2.28 2.43 -7.76
C LYS A 31 1.74 1.28 -6.91
N VAL A 32 1.43 1.56 -5.64
CA VAL A 32 0.83 0.58 -4.73
C VAL A 32 -0.54 0.12 -5.21
N LEU A 33 -1.37 1.06 -5.69
CA LEU A 33 -2.68 0.74 -6.23
C LEU A 33 -2.59 -0.15 -7.47
N LYS A 34 -1.65 0.13 -8.38
CA LYS A 34 -1.45 -0.70 -9.57
C LYS A 34 -1.01 -2.12 -9.22
N ASP A 35 -0.12 -2.28 -8.26
CA ASP A 35 0.29 -3.61 -7.76
C ASP A 35 -0.91 -4.37 -7.18
N TYR A 36 -1.72 -3.72 -6.34
CA TYR A 36 -2.96 -4.29 -5.81
C TYR A 36 -3.95 -4.70 -6.91
N GLU A 37 -4.18 -3.84 -7.90
CA GLU A 37 -5.08 -4.15 -9.02
C GLU A 37 -4.59 -5.34 -9.85
N THR A 38 -3.29 -5.45 -10.10
CA THR A 38 -2.70 -6.58 -10.81
C THR A 38 -2.93 -7.88 -10.03
N GLN A 39 -2.62 -7.90 -8.73
CA GLN A 39 -2.83 -9.07 -7.88
C GLN A 39 -4.31 -9.50 -7.83
N LYS A 40 -5.21 -8.52 -7.69
CA LYS A 40 -6.66 -8.77 -7.69
C LYS A 40 -7.16 -9.31 -9.04
N LYS A 41 -6.64 -8.82 -10.16
CA LYS A 41 -6.99 -9.31 -11.51
C LYS A 41 -6.49 -10.73 -11.75
N GLU A 42 -5.37 -11.12 -11.14
CA GLU A 42 -4.83 -12.48 -11.19
C GLU A 42 -5.60 -13.47 -10.32
N GLY A 43 -6.65 -13.04 -9.60
CA GLY A 43 -7.43 -13.89 -8.70
C GLY A 43 -6.66 -14.35 -7.46
N LYS A 44 -5.52 -13.72 -7.16
CA LYS A 44 -4.73 -13.97 -5.96
C LYS A 44 -5.27 -13.15 -4.80
N ASP A 45 -5.02 -13.64 -3.58
CA ASP A 45 -5.20 -12.82 -2.37
C ASP A 45 -4.13 -11.73 -2.36
N PRO A 46 -4.49 -10.43 -2.48
CA PRO A 46 -3.52 -9.36 -2.67
C PRO A 46 -2.71 -9.13 -1.40
N VAL A 47 -1.39 -9.33 -1.51
CA VAL A 47 -0.44 -9.11 -0.41
C VAL A 47 0.48 -7.95 -0.78
N PHE A 48 0.50 -6.93 0.06
CA PHE A 48 1.40 -5.80 -0.16
C PHE A 48 2.85 -6.23 0.08
N ASN A 49 3.67 -6.19 -0.98
CA ASN A 49 5.11 -6.37 -0.90
C ASN A 49 5.80 -5.05 -1.28
N PRO A 50 6.45 -4.35 -0.31
CA PRO A 50 7.07 -3.06 -0.57
C PRO A 50 8.22 -3.14 -1.59
N LYS A 51 8.85 -4.31 -1.76
CA LYS A 51 9.88 -4.52 -2.79
C LYS A 51 9.32 -4.49 -4.21
N ASN A 52 8.10 -4.97 -4.42
CA ASN A 52 7.46 -4.98 -5.75
C ASN A 52 7.20 -3.57 -6.28
N VAL A 53 7.01 -2.61 -5.37
CA VAL A 53 6.74 -1.20 -5.69
C VAL A 53 7.99 -0.32 -5.59
N GLY A 54 9.16 -0.91 -5.26
CA GLY A 54 10.44 -0.21 -5.15
C GLY A 54 10.55 0.72 -3.93
N ILE A 55 9.86 0.38 -2.83
CA ILE A 55 9.92 1.12 -1.57
C ILE A 55 10.76 0.31 -0.58
N GLU A 56 11.85 0.90 -0.10
CA GLU A 56 12.74 0.28 0.87
C GLU A 56 12.45 0.80 2.30
N GLY A 57 12.80 0.01 3.31
CA GLY A 57 12.68 0.42 4.72
C GLY A 57 11.32 0.11 5.39
N LEU A 58 10.40 -0.54 4.68
CA LEU A 58 9.09 -0.97 5.21
C LEU A 58 9.19 -2.38 5.85
N THR A 59 10.05 -2.53 6.85
CA THR A 59 10.39 -3.82 7.49
C THR A 59 9.16 -4.63 7.92
N PHE A 60 8.17 -3.95 8.51
CA PHE A 60 6.91 -4.57 8.94
C PHE A 60 6.17 -5.26 7.78
N TRP A 61 6.07 -4.59 6.62
CA TRP A 61 5.35 -5.12 5.46
C TRP A 61 6.16 -6.19 4.72
N GLU A 62 7.49 -6.09 4.72
CA GLU A 62 8.37 -7.14 4.21
C GLU A 62 8.25 -8.45 4.99
N GLU A 63 8.16 -8.37 6.31
CA GLU A 63 7.99 -9.54 7.16
C GLU A 63 6.60 -10.16 6.99
N ARG A 64 5.56 -9.31 6.96
CA ARG A 64 4.18 -9.71 6.69
C ARG A 64 4.05 -10.46 5.36
N SER A 65 4.65 -9.95 4.28
CA SER A 65 4.55 -10.59 2.95
C SER A 65 5.19 -11.98 2.95
N LYS A 66 6.38 -12.11 3.55
CA LYS A 66 7.07 -13.41 3.72
C LYS A 66 6.26 -14.39 4.56
N GLU A 67 5.57 -13.93 5.59
CA GLU A 67 4.72 -14.79 6.39
C GLU A 67 3.54 -15.36 5.58
N VAL A 68 2.89 -14.53 4.77
CA VAL A 68 1.79 -14.98 3.91
C VAL A 68 2.28 -16.00 2.87
N GLU A 69 3.42 -15.74 2.23
CA GLU A 69 4.06 -16.68 1.30
C GLU A 69 4.36 -18.03 1.99
N ARG A 70 4.97 -18.00 3.18
CA ARG A 70 5.29 -19.21 3.95
C ARG A 70 4.05 -20.01 4.34
N LYS A 71 2.96 -19.34 4.73
CA LYS A 71 1.69 -19.99 5.05
C LYS A 71 1.09 -20.65 3.81
N SER A 72 1.07 -19.95 2.68
CA SER A 72 0.60 -20.53 1.40
C SER A 72 1.41 -21.75 0.97
N SER A 73 2.75 -21.72 1.11
CA SER A 73 3.59 -22.88 0.82
C SER A 73 3.32 -24.06 1.76
N ARG A 74 3.18 -23.81 3.07
CA ARG A 74 2.85 -24.87 4.04
C ARG A 74 1.49 -25.50 3.78
N GLU A 75 0.49 -24.69 3.48
CA GLU A 75 -0.86 -25.17 3.17
C GLU A 75 -0.86 -26.11 1.96
N LYS A 76 -0.16 -25.73 0.87
CA LYS A 76 -0.03 -26.60 -0.31
C LYS A 76 0.62 -27.93 0.00
N VAL A 77 1.70 -27.94 0.80
CA VAL A 77 2.39 -29.18 1.20
C VAL A 77 1.45 -30.10 1.98
N ILE A 78 0.69 -29.55 2.95
CA ILE A 78 -0.25 -30.34 3.75
C ILE A 78 -1.38 -30.92 2.88
N VAL A 79 -1.91 -30.14 1.94
CA VAL A 79 -2.98 -30.61 1.03
C VAL A 79 -2.45 -31.72 0.10
N ASP A 80 -1.26 -31.55 -0.48
CA ASP A 80 -0.63 -32.55 -1.35
C ASP A 80 -0.34 -33.87 -0.61
N ASP A 81 0.05 -33.79 0.67
CA ASP A 81 0.27 -34.96 1.52
C ASP A 81 -1.05 -35.67 1.85
N ASN A 82 -2.15 -34.93 2.09
CA ASN A 82 -3.47 -35.51 2.33
C ASN A 82 -4.10 -36.15 1.07
N LEU A 83 -3.75 -35.67 -0.13
CA LEU A 83 -4.28 -36.23 -1.39
C LEU A 83 -3.59 -37.54 -1.82
N LYS A 84 -2.44 -37.87 -1.21
CA LYS A 84 -1.68 -39.10 -1.45
C LYS A 84 -2.03 -40.25 -0.49
N LEU A 85 -2.94 -40.01 0.45
CA LEU A 85 -3.54 -41.00 1.35
C LEU A 85 -4.80 -41.61 0.72
#